data_AF-A0A0W0VYT6-F1
#
_entry.id   AF-A0A0W0VYT6-F1
#
_cell.length_a   1.000
_cell.length_b   1.000
_cell.length_c   1.000
_cell.angle_alpha   90.00
_cell.angle_beta   90.00
_cell.angle_gamma   90.00
#
_symmetry.space_group_name_H-M   'P 1'
#
loop_
_entity.id
_entity.type
_entity.pdbx_description
1 polymer ?
#
loop_
_entity_poly.entity_id
_entity_poly.type
_entity_poly.pdbx_seq_one_letter_code
_entity_poly.pdbx_strand_id
1 'polypeptide(L)'
;MNKIFALLLALVSCPVLASESNTPVPTLFSLLQQFSSIELCWMALTICFLITFLVRFDRFAVTYGPEILTTMGIVGCFACIAWALLHFNSNNITASIPSLLNGIKTAFCSSFIGVFGALLIRGRHKLSKNVSHQTKESAPASMDDLVKEITNLRKTLSGDEEGSLLSQVKMLRQDSNDQQKKLQESFDNFANKMLENNQKAFIEALKEAIQDFNQNLTEQFGENFKHLNQAVEKLVIWQEQYKQELETIKQYQSQFSNDMKQSSEAFATVVEHAKQFTDIAQNLKLLLESMDKQKDVLFVQEKALSELLVTMKDYIPEFSVSTQKMITEISDGVKFVQSETAKLISDYSAEVKSVNNEMRSSLTDVIKQTQDSLTSGIQNNLKAIQEAIITVEAQTSEIIRNHSAQLQSTQAEMKNVLVDGITKSQQELTSGLQENGRIIREGVLALDKELEKSLTDSLTSLGKQLASLSEKFVSDYMPLTERLREIVRLGEAA
;
A
#
# COMPACT_ATOMS: atom_id res chain seq x y z
N MET A 1 -46.34 87.18 -62.10
CA MET A 1 -46.23 86.13 -61.07
C MET A 1 -45.26 85.02 -61.51
N ASN A 2 -45.52 84.28 -62.59
CA ASN A 2 -44.83 83.02 -62.93
C ASN A 2 -43.28 83.05 -62.88
N LYS A 3 -42.60 84.11 -63.34
CA LYS A 3 -41.12 84.15 -63.37
C LYS A 3 -40.45 84.08 -61.99
N ILE A 4 -41.09 84.56 -60.92
CA ILE A 4 -40.52 84.50 -59.56
C ILE A 4 -40.75 83.12 -58.93
N PHE A 5 -41.88 82.48 -59.22
CA PHE A 5 -42.18 81.11 -58.78
C PHE A 5 -41.21 80.10 -59.41
N ALA A 6 -40.91 80.28 -60.71
CA ALA A 6 -39.88 79.48 -61.40
C ALA A 6 -38.47 79.68 -60.82
N LEU A 7 -38.09 80.91 -60.44
CA LEU A 7 -36.78 81.20 -59.85
C LEU A 7 -36.61 80.58 -58.45
N LEU A 8 -37.69 80.55 -57.66
CA LEU A 8 -37.70 79.89 -56.34
C LEU A 8 -37.62 78.36 -56.45
N LEU A 9 -38.24 77.74 -57.47
CA LEU A 9 -38.01 76.30 -57.74
C LEU A 9 -36.57 76.03 -58.19
N ALA A 10 -36.01 76.86 -59.07
CA ALA A 10 -34.65 76.66 -59.60
C ALA A 10 -33.56 76.70 -58.51
N LEU A 11 -33.75 77.50 -57.45
CA LEU A 11 -32.82 77.59 -56.31
C LEU A 11 -32.84 76.36 -55.38
N VAL A 12 -33.78 75.43 -55.54
CA VAL A 12 -33.82 74.15 -54.81
C VAL A 12 -33.00 73.05 -55.53
N SER A 13 -32.49 73.34 -56.74
CA SER A 13 -31.85 72.34 -57.62
C SER A 13 -30.37 72.61 -57.90
N CYS A 14 -29.58 72.90 -56.86
CA CYS A 14 -28.13 73.07 -56.95
C CYS A 14 -27.40 72.03 -56.08
N PRO A 15 -26.70 71.03 -56.66
CA PRO A 15 -25.96 70.02 -55.89
C PRO A 15 -24.66 70.61 -55.33
N VAL A 16 -24.51 70.62 -54.00
CA VAL A 16 -23.28 71.03 -53.32
C VAL A 16 -22.26 69.88 -53.35
N LEU A 17 -20.97 70.26 -53.35
CA LEU A 17 -19.81 69.44 -53.72
C LEU A 17 -19.70 68.09 -52.98
N ALA A 18 -19.47 67.05 -53.79
CA ALA A 18 -18.59 65.90 -53.59
C ALA A 18 -18.39 65.29 -52.18
N SER A 19 -18.77 64.03 -52.03
CA SER A 19 -18.01 63.04 -51.26
C SER A 19 -18.03 61.68 -51.97
N GLU A 20 -16.99 60.86 -51.76
CA GLU A 20 -16.90 59.52 -52.35
C GLU A 20 -17.72 58.49 -51.54
N SER A 21 -18.96 58.23 -51.96
CA SER A 21 -19.65 56.98 -51.62
C SER A 21 -20.81 56.69 -52.58
N ASN A 22 -20.96 55.43 -53.01
CA ASN A 22 -22.09 54.99 -53.83
C ASN A 22 -23.37 54.91 -52.97
N THR A 23 -24.14 56.01 -52.93
CA THR A 23 -25.51 56.02 -52.39
C THR A 23 -26.44 56.75 -53.36
N PRO A 24 -27.70 56.31 -53.52
CA PRO A 24 -28.66 56.99 -54.40
C PRO A 24 -29.05 58.34 -53.81
N VAL A 25 -29.16 59.36 -54.67
CA VAL A 25 -29.53 60.72 -54.24
C VAL A 25 -30.88 60.69 -53.51
N PRO A 26 -30.97 61.18 -52.25
CA PRO A 26 -32.19 61.08 -51.48
C PRO A 26 -33.28 61.95 -52.10
N THR A 27 -34.37 61.30 -52.51
CA THR A 27 -35.58 62.02 -52.96
C THR A 27 -36.14 62.85 -51.81
N LEU A 28 -36.82 63.95 -52.14
CA LEU A 28 -37.43 64.85 -51.15
C LEU A 28 -38.41 64.08 -50.23
N PHE A 29 -39.06 63.03 -50.75
CA PHE A 29 -39.88 62.09 -49.99
C PHE A 29 -39.08 61.27 -48.95
N SER A 30 -37.93 60.71 -49.34
CA SER A 30 -37.05 59.96 -48.41
C SER A 30 -36.41 60.84 -47.32
N LEU A 31 -36.25 62.13 -47.57
CA LEU A 31 -35.90 63.12 -46.54
C LEU A 31 -37.07 63.36 -45.58
N LEU A 32 -38.28 63.59 -46.08
CA LEU A 32 -39.49 63.81 -45.28
C LEU A 32 -39.86 62.61 -44.39
N GLN A 33 -39.50 61.38 -44.80
CA GLN A 33 -39.73 60.16 -44.02
C GLN A 33 -38.84 60.04 -42.77
N GLN A 34 -37.87 60.93 -42.55
CA GLN A 34 -37.04 60.97 -41.34
C GLN A 34 -37.67 61.76 -40.17
N PHE A 35 -38.82 62.41 -40.38
CA PHE A 35 -39.45 63.31 -39.41
C PHE A 35 -40.69 62.67 -38.77
N SER A 36 -40.98 63.01 -37.51
CA SER A 36 -42.21 62.59 -36.83
C SER A 36 -43.42 63.29 -37.42
N SER A 37 -44.57 62.59 -37.44
CA SER A 37 -45.85 63.11 -37.97
C SER A 37 -46.27 64.44 -37.33
N ILE A 38 -45.91 64.68 -36.07
CA ILE A 38 -46.24 65.92 -35.35
C ILE A 38 -45.33 67.10 -35.77
N GLU A 39 -44.06 66.83 -36.10
CA GLU A 39 -43.08 67.81 -36.57
C GLU A 39 -43.41 68.24 -38.01
N LEU A 40 -43.76 67.27 -38.86
CA LEU A 40 -44.26 67.52 -40.22
C LEU A 40 -45.51 68.41 -40.22
N CYS A 41 -46.42 68.21 -39.27
CA CYS A 41 -47.61 69.05 -39.08
C CYS A 41 -47.21 70.50 -38.73
N TRP A 42 -46.28 70.71 -37.80
CA TRP A 42 -45.82 72.06 -37.42
C TRP A 42 -45.07 72.78 -38.57
N MET A 43 -44.22 72.06 -39.31
CA MET A 43 -43.54 72.62 -40.48
C MET A 43 -44.52 72.96 -41.61
N ALA A 44 -45.51 72.12 -41.89
CA ALA A 44 -46.56 72.43 -42.86
C ALA A 44 -47.37 73.67 -42.46
N LEU A 45 -47.67 73.82 -41.17
CA LEU A 45 -48.41 74.96 -40.62
C LEU A 45 -47.61 76.27 -40.71
N THR A 46 -46.33 76.27 -40.36
CA THR A 46 -45.46 77.47 -40.51
C THR A 46 -45.27 77.87 -41.99
N ILE A 47 -45.14 76.90 -42.89
CA ILE A 47 -45.10 77.14 -44.35
C ILE A 47 -46.45 77.71 -44.85
N CYS A 48 -47.58 77.24 -44.35
CA CYS A 48 -48.91 77.76 -44.69
C CYS A 48 -49.07 79.24 -44.29
N PHE A 49 -48.61 79.63 -43.10
CA PHE A 49 -48.56 81.03 -42.68
C PHE A 49 -47.63 81.88 -43.58
N LEU A 50 -46.44 81.38 -43.92
CA LEU A 50 -45.52 82.06 -44.84
C LEU A 50 -46.16 82.30 -46.22
N ILE A 51 -46.79 81.27 -46.80
CA ILE A 51 -47.51 81.41 -48.08
C ILE A 51 -48.64 82.43 -47.96
N THR A 52 -49.41 82.39 -46.87
CA THR A 52 -50.51 83.34 -46.61
C THR A 52 -50.03 84.79 -46.57
N PHE A 53 -48.93 85.08 -45.85
CA PHE A 53 -48.34 86.43 -45.78
C PHE A 53 -47.64 86.87 -47.08
N LEU A 54 -47.19 85.94 -47.93
CA LEU A 54 -46.64 86.27 -49.25
C LEU A 54 -47.73 86.54 -50.30
N VAL A 55 -48.91 85.92 -50.17
CA VAL A 55 -50.08 86.15 -51.04
C VAL A 55 -50.85 87.40 -50.61
N ARG A 56 -51.23 87.52 -49.33
CA ARG A 56 -51.79 88.75 -48.74
C ARG A 56 -50.66 89.67 -48.24
N PHE A 57 -49.98 90.33 -49.18
CA PHE A 57 -48.90 91.28 -48.89
C PHE A 57 -49.41 92.65 -48.42
N ASP A 58 -50.32 92.64 -47.44
CA ASP A 58 -50.95 93.82 -46.85
C ASP A 58 -50.04 94.52 -45.83
N ARG A 59 -50.41 95.75 -45.43
CA ARG A 59 -49.70 96.53 -44.40
C ARG A 59 -49.54 95.76 -43.08
N PHE A 60 -50.49 94.87 -42.74
CA PHE A 60 -50.39 93.97 -41.60
C PHE A 60 -49.30 92.90 -41.77
N ALA A 61 -49.24 92.26 -42.94
CA ALA A 61 -48.24 91.22 -43.24
C ALA A 61 -46.82 91.78 -43.29
N VAL A 62 -46.64 93.03 -43.74
CA VAL A 62 -45.35 93.73 -43.73
C VAL A 62 -44.87 94.03 -42.30
N THR A 63 -45.75 94.49 -41.43
CA THR A 63 -45.40 94.86 -40.04
C THR A 63 -45.23 93.64 -39.14
N TYR A 64 -46.25 92.81 -39.03
CA TYR A 64 -46.32 91.72 -38.04
C TYR A 64 -45.93 90.34 -38.59
N GLY A 65 -46.02 90.13 -39.90
CA GLY A 65 -45.66 88.85 -40.53
C GLY A 65 -44.25 88.35 -40.17
N PRO A 66 -43.19 89.20 -40.19
CA PRO A 66 -41.85 88.79 -39.77
C PRO A 66 -41.76 88.39 -38.29
N GLU A 67 -42.47 89.10 -37.41
CA GLU A 67 -42.48 88.87 -35.97
C GLU A 67 -43.20 87.56 -35.62
N ILE A 68 -44.41 87.36 -36.17
CA ILE A 68 -45.20 86.14 -36.04
C ILE A 68 -44.41 84.92 -36.57
N LEU A 69 -43.75 85.05 -37.73
CA LEU A 69 -43.05 83.89 -38.30
C LEU A 69 -41.76 83.52 -37.55
N THR A 70 -41.01 84.51 -37.02
CA THR A 70 -39.86 84.22 -36.14
C THR A 70 -40.28 83.59 -34.82
N THR A 71 -41.31 84.13 -34.15
CA THR A 71 -41.82 83.57 -32.89
C THR A 71 -42.37 82.16 -33.08
N MET A 72 -43.08 81.88 -34.16
CA MET A 72 -43.58 80.53 -34.48
C MET A 72 -42.45 79.52 -34.76
N GLY A 73 -41.36 79.97 -35.42
CA GLY A 73 -40.16 79.16 -35.62
C GLY A 73 -39.43 78.82 -34.32
N ILE A 74 -39.33 79.80 -33.41
CA ILE A 74 -38.73 79.66 -32.07
C ILE A 74 -39.55 78.70 -31.19
N VAL A 75 -40.89 78.86 -31.16
CA VAL A 75 -41.79 77.95 -30.41
C VAL A 75 -41.67 76.51 -30.92
N GLY A 76 -41.62 76.31 -32.24
CA GLY A 76 -41.40 74.98 -32.82
C GLY A 76 -40.05 74.36 -32.44
N CYS A 77 -38.99 75.17 -32.41
CA CYS A 77 -37.65 74.73 -31.96
C CYS A 77 -37.68 74.20 -30.52
N PHE A 78 -38.23 74.97 -29.58
CA PHE A 78 -38.36 74.54 -28.19
C PHE A 78 -39.27 73.32 -28.02
N ALA A 79 -40.37 73.22 -28.78
CA ALA A 79 -41.27 72.07 -28.74
C ALA A 79 -40.60 70.77 -29.19
N CYS A 80 -39.80 70.81 -30.27
CA CYS A 80 -39.05 69.64 -30.77
C CYS A 80 -38.00 69.18 -29.76
N ILE A 81 -37.22 70.11 -29.18
CA ILE A 81 -36.21 69.79 -28.16
C ILE A 81 -36.87 69.21 -26.90
N ALA A 82 -37.99 69.77 -26.44
CA ALA A 82 -38.73 69.25 -25.29
C ALA A 82 -39.27 67.82 -25.55
N TRP A 83 -39.82 67.55 -26.74
CA TRP A 83 -40.27 66.21 -27.11
C TRP A 83 -39.12 65.19 -27.14
N ALA A 84 -37.96 65.60 -27.66
CA ALA A 84 -36.76 64.75 -27.72
C ALA A 84 -36.22 64.41 -26.33
N LEU A 85 -36.22 65.38 -25.39
CA LEU A 85 -35.83 65.16 -24.00
C LEU A 85 -36.83 64.27 -23.23
N LEU A 86 -38.14 64.37 -23.52
CA LEU A 86 -39.15 63.47 -22.94
C LEU A 86 -38.99 62.00 -23.36
N HIS A 87 -38.31 61.74 -24.48
CA HIS A 87 -37.99 60.39 -24.97
C HIS A 87 -36.56 59.95 -24.65
N PHE A 88 -35.79 60.75 -23.89
CA PHE A 88 -34.42 60.41 -23.50
C PHE A 88 -34.40 59.49 -22.28
N ASN A 89 -33.93 58.25 -22.44
CA ASN A 89 -33.87 57.28 -21.35
C ASN A 89 -32.47 57.26 -20.71
N SER A 90 -32.37 57.78 -19.48
CA SER A 90 -31.14 57.81 -18.68
C SER A 90 -30.49 56.44 -18.49
N ASN A 91 -31.29 55.36 -18.50
CA ASN A 91 -30.82 54.00 -18.26
C ASN A 91 -30.30 53.33 -19.55
N ASN A 92 -30.50 53.94 -20.72
CA ASN A 92 -29.91 53.50 -21.99
C ASN A 92 -29.55 54.72 -22.87
N ILE A 93 -28.47 55.38 -22.49
CA ILE A 93 -27.92 56.57 -23.16
C ILE A 93 -27.60 56.25 -24.63
N THR A 94 -27.00 55.09 -24.91
CA THR A 94 -26.56 54.68 -26.26
C THR A 94 -27.73 54.58 -27.24
N ALA A 95 -28.88 54.05 -26.82
CA ALA A 95 -30.09 54.02 -27.65
C ALA A 95 -30.81 55.39 -27.73
N SER A 96 -30.61 56.27 -26.74
CA SER A 96 -31.28 57.57 -26.65
C SER A 96 -30.59 58.68 -27.46
N ILE A 97 -29.27 58.63 -27.64
CA ILE A 97 -28.49 59.62 -28.40
C ILE A 97 -29.01 59.81 -29.85
N PRO A 98 -29.28 58.75 -30.66
CA PRO A 98 -29.81 58.93 -32.01
C PRO A 98 -31.18 59.62 -32.06
N SER A 99 -32.05 59.35 -31.07
CA SER A 99 -33.35 60.01 -30.95
C SER A 99 -33.21 61.51 -30.66
N LEU A 100 -32.33 61.84 -29.69
CA LEU A 100 -32.04 63.23 -29.32
C LEU A 100 -31.43 64.03 -30.49
N LEU A 101 -30.49 63.44 -31.23
CA LEU A 101 -29.87 64.07 -32.41
C LEU A 101 -30.88 64.36 -33.53
N ASN A 102 -31.84 63.45 -33.76
CA ASN A 102 -32.92 63.70 -34.72
C ASN A 102 -33.83 64.86 -34.26
N GLY A 103 -34.27 64.88 -33.00
CA GLY A 103 -35.10 65.98 -32.49
C GLY A 103 -34.41 67.36 -32.47
N ILE A 104 -33.08 67.40 -32.36
CA ILE A 104 -32.29 68.63 -32.55
C ILE A 104 -32.27 69.04 -34.04
N LYS A 105 -32.07 68.09 -34.95
CA LYS A 105 -32.10 68.34 -36.41
C LYS A 105 -33.44 68.92 -36.87
N THR A 106 -34.56 68.43 -36.35
CA THR A 106 -35.90 68.93 -36.69
C THR A 106 -36.17 70.32 -36.09
N ALA A 107 -35.74 70.56 -34.84
CA ALA A 107 -35.82 71.87 -34.18
C ALA A 107 -35.14 73.00 -34.99
N PHE A 108 -33.94 72.72 -35.51
CA PHE A 108 -33.21 73.66 -36.38
C PHE A 108 -33.96 73.96 -37.68
N CYS A 109 -34.57 72.97 -38.33
CA CYS A 109 -35.38 73.18 -39.54
C CYS A 109 -36.59 74.09 -39.28
N SER A 110 -37.31 73.88 -38.17
CA SER A 110 -38.44 74.75 -37.78
C SER A 110 -38.01 76.21 -37.58
N SER A 111 -36.90 76.43 -36.86
CA SER A 111 -36.34 77.77 -36.64
C SER A 111 -35.90 78.44 -37.95
N PHE A 112 -35.20 77.69 -38.80
CA PHE A 112 -34.72 78.18 -40.10
C PHE A 112 -35.87 78.66 -41.02
N ILE A 113 -36.95 77.89 -41.14
CA ILE A 113 -38.12 78.25 -41.95
C ILE A 113 -38.74 79.57 -41.45
N GLY A 114 -38.89 79.72 -40.12
CA GLY A 114 -39.45 80.93 -39.51
C GLY A 114 -38.61 82.19 -39.75
N VAL A 115 -37.28 82.09 -39.55
CA VAL A 115 -36.36 83.21 -39.76
C VAL A 115 -36.20 83.55 -41.26
N PHE A 116 -36.09 82.54 -42.13
CA PHE A 116 -35.94 82.74 -43.57
C PHE A 116 -37.17 83.41 -44.19
N GLY A 117 -38.38 82.97 -43.82
CA GLY A 117 -39.62 83.60 -44.27
C GLY A 117 -39.79 85.05 -43.79
N ALA A 118 -39.38 85.34 -42.54
CA ALA A 118 -39.38 86.70 -42.01
C ALA A 118 -38.40 87.64 -42.77
N LEU A 119 -37.23 87.12 -43.18
CA LEU A 119 -36.28 87.84 -44.03
C LEU A 119 -36.83 88.09 -45.45
N LEU A 120 -37.52 87.11 -46.04
CA LEU A 120 -38.18 87.27 -47.35
C LEU A 120 -39.21 88.41 -47.35
N ILE A 121 -40.05 88.49 -46.31
CA ILE A 121 -41.05 89.57 -46.17
C ILE A 121 -40.35 90.94 -46.04
N ARG A 122 -39.33 91.05 -45.18
CA ARG A 122 -38.56 92.29 -45.00
C ARG A 122 -37.82 92.74 -46.26
N GLY A 123 -37.20 91.81 -47.00
CA GLY A 123 -36.54 92.08 -48.27
C GLY A 123 -37.51 92.56 -49.35
N ARG A 124 -38.66 91.90 -49.48
CA ARG A 124 -39.73 92.28 -50.42
C ARG A 124 -40.31 93.67 -50.13
N HIS A 125 -40.46 94.05 -48.85
CA HIS A 125 -40.88 95.41 -48.47
C HIS A 125 -39.84 96.47 -48.85
N LYS A 126 -38.55 96.23 -48.60
CA LYS A 126 -37.47 97.18 -48.96
C LYS A 126 -37.44 97.49 -50.46
N LEU A 127 -37.78 96.53 -51.31
CA LEU A 127 -37.85 96.69 -52.77
C LEU A 127 -39.05 97.53 -53.26
N SER A 128 -40.02 97.84 -52.39
CA SER A 128 -41.28 98.49 -52.75
C SER A 128 -41.38 99.97 -52.36
N LYS A 129 -40.34 100.57 -51.74
CA LYS A 129 -40.42 101.88 -51.06
C LYS A 129 -39.60 103.00 -51.72
N ASN A 130 -39.82 103.25 -53.02
CA ASN A 130 -39.30 104.42 -53.74
C ASN A 130 -40.46 105.25 -54.32
N VAL A 131 -40.72 106.48 -53.82
CA VAL A 131 -41.34 107.65 -54.50
C VAL A 131 -41.64 108.84 -53.51
N SER A 132 -41.27 110.07 -53.91
CA SER A 132 -41.75 111.44 -53.49
C SER A 132 -41.30 112.16 -52.18
N HIS A 133 -41.02 113.49 -52.25
CA HIS A 133 -40.88 114.49 -51.13
C HIS A 133 -40.69 116.01 -51.56
N GLN A 134 -41.38 116.97 -50.89
CA GLN A 134 -41.02 118.39 -50.49
C GLN A 134 -40.73 119.57 -51.50
N THR A 135 -40.54 120.90 -51.17
CA THR A 135 -41.13 121.98 -50.28
C THR A 135 -40.42 123.39 -50.53
N LYS A 136 -40.91 124.57 -50.02
CA LYS A 136 -40.29 125.95 -49.81
C LYS A 136 -40.39 127.02 -50.96
N GLU A 137 -40.09 128.37 -50.92
CA GLU A 137 -40.14 129.62 -50.03
C GLU A 137 -39.53 130.85 -50.83
N SER A 138 -39.43 132.18 -50.51
CA SER A 138 -40.01 133.26 -49.61
C SER A 138 -39.52 134.70 -50.09
N ALA A 139 -39.88 135.88 -49.51
CA ALA A 139 -39.43 137.24 -50.00
C ALA A 139 -39.39 138.49 -49.00
N PRO A 140 -38.52 139.54 -49.16
CA PRO A 140 -38.27 140.65 -48.17
C PRO A 140 -38.00 142.12 -48.70
N ALA A 141 -37.48 143.03 -47.83
CA ALA A 141 -36.84 144.36 -48.07
C ALA A 141 -35.88 144.71 -46.87
N SER A 142 -35.11 145.82 -46.70
CA SER A 142 -34.84 147.14 -47.34
C SER A 142 -33.37 147.63 -47.03
N MET A 143 -32.97 148.93 -47.16
CA MET A 143 -31.52 149.32 -47.19
C MET A 143 -30.92 150.64 -46.56
N ASP A 144 -31.65 151.66 -46.09
CA ASP A 144 -31.02 153.01 -45.87
C ASP A 144 -30.26 153.23 -44.53
N ASP A 145 -30.49 152.41 -43.48
CA ASP A 145 -29.82 152.57 -42.17
C ASP A 145 -28.30 152.33 -42.18
N LEU A 146 -27.78 151.65 -43.21
CA LEU A 146 -26.44 151.04 -43.22
C LEU A 146 -25.28 152.04 -43.04
N VAL A 147 -25.45 153.28 -43.52
CA VAL A 147 -24.37 154.27 -43.62
C VAL A 147 -24.06 154.94 -42.27
N LYS A 148 -25.06 155.07 -41.39
CA LYS A 148 -24.90 155.73 -40.08
C LYS A 148 -23.99 154.92 -39.16
N GLU A 149 -24.20 153.60 -39.12
CA GLU A 149 -23.64 152.75 -38.08
C GLU A 149 -22.14 152.44 -38.27
N ILE A 150 -21.66 152.44 -39.52
CA ILE A 150 -20.23 152.29 -39.84
C ILE A 150 -19.38 153.38 -39.16
N THR A 151 -19.93 154.59 -38.99
CA THR A 151 -19.19 155.73 -38.40
C THR A 151 -19.07 155.60 -36.87
N ASN A 152 -20.10 155.11 -36.19
CA ASN A 152 -20.05 154.79 -34.76
C ASN A 152 -19.02 153.68 -34.48
N LEU A 153 -19.08 152.60 -35.28
CA LEU A 153 -18.32 151.36 -35.06
C LEU A 153 -16.79 151.59 -35.00
N ARG A 154 -16.26 152.53 -35.80
CA ARG A 154 -14.83 152.90 -35.75
C ARG A 154 -14.41 153.48 -34.39
N LYS A 155 -15.25 154.31 -33.74
CA LYS A 155 -14.87 155.02 -32.52
C LYS A 155 -14.76 154.06 -31.32
N THR A 156 -15.61 153.04 -31.26
CA THR A 156 -15.62 152.00 -30.22
C THR A 156 -14.43 151.04 -30.30
N LEU A 157 -13.77 150.95 -31.47
CA LEU A 157 -12.71 149.98 -31.76
C LEU A 157 -11.28 150.47 -31.53
N SER A 158 -11.04 151.79 -31.46
CA SER A 158 -9.68 152.36 -31.42
C SER A 158 -9.48 153.51 -30.41
N GLY A 159 -10.25 153.53 -29.33
CA GLY A 159 -10.02 154.43 -28.19
C GLY A 159 -9.04 153.83 -27.17
N ASP A 160 -8.19 154.68 -26.57
CA ASP A 160 -7.20 154.29 -25.56
C ASP A 160 -7.74 154.33 -24.11
N GLU A 161 -9.08 154.35 -23.96
CA GLU A 161 -9.77 154.29 -22.68
C GLU A 161 -10.07 152.83 -22.27
N GLU A 162 -10.14 152.58 -20.96
CA GLU A 162 -10.24 151.23 -20.37
C GLU A 162 -11.46 150.41 -20.83
N GLY A 163 -12.49 151.08 -21.38
CA GLY A 163 -13.68 150.46 -21.97
C GLY A 163 -13.50 149.85 -23.36
N SER A 164 -12.33 150.00 -24.01
CA SER A 164 -12.10 149.48 -25.36
C SER A 164 -12.15 147.95 -25.44
N LEU A 165 -12.53 147.42 -26.61
CA LEU A 165 -12.65 145.96 -26.82
C LEU A 165 -11.32 145.22 -26.58
N LEU A 166 -10.17 145.86 -26.81
CA LEU A 166 -8.86 145.27 -26.55
C LEU A 166 -8.59 145.08 -25.04
N SER A 167 -9.03 146.04 -24.21
CA SER A 167 -8.98 145.95 -22.74
C SER A 167 -9.85 144.80 -22.23
N GLN A 168 -11.09 144.70 -22.72
CA GLN A 168 -12.02 143.63 -22.35
C GLN A 168 -11.50 142.24 -22.76
N VAL A 169 -10.92 142.10 -23.96
CA VAL A 169 -10.29 140.85 -24.41
C VAL A 169 -9.06 140.48 -23.56
N LYS A 170 -8.29 141.46 -23.09
CA LYS A 170 -7.17 141.22 -22.16
C LYS A 170 -7.66 140.71 -20.81
N MET A 171 -8.71 141.32 -20.24
CA MET A 171 -9.31 140.85 -18.98
C MET A 171 -9.95 139.47 -19.12
N LEU A 172 -10.67 139.19 -20.20
CA LEU A 172 -11.23 137.86 -20.50
C LEU A 172 -10.13 136.78 -20.60
N ARG A 173 -8.98 137.09 -21.20
CA ARG A 173 -7.83 136.16 -21.23
C ARG A 173 -7.22 135.93 -19.84
N GLN A 174 -7.20 136.95 -18.98
CA GLN A 174 -6.68 136.80 -17.62
C GLN A 174 -7.63 135.98 -16.73
N ASP A 175 -8.93 136.30 -16.74
CA ASP A 175 -9.92 135.53 -15.98
C ASP A 175 -10.04 134.09 -16.49
N SER A 176 -10.00 133.86 -17.82
CA SER A 176 -9.93 132.50 -18.38
C SER A 176 -8.70 131.72 -17.90
N ASN A 177 -7.54 132.37 -17.78
CA ASN A 177 -6.33 131.70 -17.27
C ASN A 177 -6.44 131.38 -15.76
N ASP A 178 -7.00 132.29 -14.95
CA ASP A 178 -7.13 132.06 -13.51
C ASP A 178 -8.29 131.11 -13.17
N GLN A 179 -9.35 131.05 -13.99
CA GLN A 179 -10.33 129.95 -13.96
C GLN A 179 -9.68 128.62 -14.34
N GLN A 180 -8.83 128.58 -15.38
CA GLN A 180 -8.14 127.36 -15.79
C GLN A 180 -7.17 126.84 -14.72
N LYS A 181 -6.44 127.73 -14.00
CA LYS A 181 -5.63 127.34 -12.83
C LYS A 181 -6.49 126.75 -11.71
N LYS A 182 -7.56 127.43 -11.30
CA LYS A 182 -8.47 126.95 -10.24
C LYS A 182 -9.10 125.60 -10.62
N LEU A 183 -9.41 125.39 -11.90
CA LEU A 183 -9.87 124.10 -12.40
C LEU A 183 -8.78 123.03 -12.28
N GLN A 184 -7.53 123.34 -12.61
CA GLN A 184 -6.39 122.42 -12.45
C GLN A 184 -6.13 122.09 -10.97
N GLU A 185 -6.07 123.07 -10.08
CA GLU A 185 -5.91 122.88 -8.62
C GLU A 185 -7.04 122.04 -7.99
N SER A 186 -8.27 122.21 -8.49
CA SER A 186 -9.43 121.39 -8.13
C SER A 186 -9.33 119.96 -8.68
N PHE A 187 -8.85 119.80 -9.92
CA PHE A 187 -8.66 118.49 -10.55
C PHE A 187 -7.54 117.70 -9.88
N ASP A 188 -6.43 118.34 -9.51
CA ASP A 188 -5.34 117.71 -8.76
C ASP A 188 -5.80 117.30 -7.34
N ASN A 189 -6.61 118.13 -6.67
CA ASN A 189 -7.25 117.74 -5.40
C ASN A 189 -8.20 116.54 -5.56
N PHE A 190 -9.00 116.53 -6.62
CA PHE A 190 -9.90 115.42 -6.93
C PHE A 190 -9.12 114.14 -7.24
N ALA A 191 -8.08 114.21 -8.07
CA ALA A 191 -7.24 113.07 -8.44
C ALA A 191 -6.54 112.45 -7.22
N ASN A 192 -5.99 113.27 -6.32
CA ASN A 192 -5.37 112.80 -5.08
C ASN A 192 -6.39 112.11 -4.15
N LYS A 193 -7.58 112.69 -3.94
CA LYS A 193 -8.64 112.06 -3.13
C LYS A 193 -9.23 110.80 -3.78
N MET A 194 -9.32 110.77 -5.11
CA MET A 194 -9.76 109.59 -5.85
C MET A 194 -8.73 108.45 -5.75
N LEU A 195 -7.43 108.77 -5.81
CA LEU A 195 -6.36 107.80 -5.54
C LEU A 195 -6.43 107.26 -4.11
N GLU A 196 -6.53 108.13 -3.11
CA GLU A 196 -6.57 107.72 -1.69
C GLU A 196 -7.81 106.85 -1.38
N ASN A 197 -8.99 107.25 -1.87
CA ASN A 197 -10.23 106.49 -1.67
C ASN A 197 -10.21 105.15 -2.42
N ASN A 198 -9.74 105.13 -3.67
CA ASN A 198 -9.66 103.89 -4.44
C ASN A 198 -8.62 102.92 -3.85
N GLN A 199 -7.49 103.41 -3.34
CA GLN A 199 -6.50 102.57 -2.66
C GLN A 199 -7.06 101.98 -1.37
N LYS A 200 -7.76 102.77 -0.54
CA LYS A 200 -8.42 102.27 0.69
C LYS A 200 -9.47 101.22 0.36
N ALA A 201 -10.40 101.52 -0.56
CA ALA A 201 -11.44 100.58 -0.97
C ALA A 201 -10.88 99.29 -1.57
N PHE A 202 -9.79 99.37 -2.35
CA PHE A 202 -9.12 98.20 -2.90
C PHE A 202 -8.40 97.36 -1.83
N ILE A 203 -7.69 98.00 -0.89
CA ILE A 203 -7.02 97.30 0.22
C ILE A 203 -8.04 96.64 1.15
N GLU A 204 -9.17 97.29 1.42
CA GLU A 204 -10.23 96.77 2.26
C GLU A 204 -10.92 95.57 1.60
N ALA A 205 -11.33 95.69 0.34
CA ALA A 205 -11.90 94.58 -0.44
C ALA A 205 -10.91 93.40 -0.63
N LEU A 206 -9.61 93.68 -0.81
CA LEU A 206 -8.57 92.65 -0.89
C LEU A 206 -8.41 91.92 0.46
N LYS A 207 -8.45 92.65 1.57
CA LYS A 207 -8.35 92.08 2.92
C LYS A 207 -9.58 91.24 3.25
N GLU A 208 -10.78 91.72 2.93
CA GLU A 208 -12.04 90.99 3.07
C GLU A 208 -12.02 89.70 2.23
N ALA A 209 -11.62 89.77 0.96
CA ALA A 209 -11.49 88.60 0.09
C ALA A 209 -10.43 87.59 0.58
N ILE A 210 -9.32 88.03 1.17
CA ILE A 210 -8.31 87.14 1.78
C ILE A 210 -8.85 86.50 3.07
N GLN A 211 -9.65 87.23 3.86
CA GLN A 211 -10.25 86.72 5.08
C GLN A 211 -11.33 85.67 4.77
N ASP A 212 -12.22 85.95 3.82
CA ASP A 212 -13.20 84.99 3.27
C ASP A 212 -12.51 83.77 2.65
N PHE A 213 -11.43 83.96 1.89
CA PHE A 213 -10.65 82.85 1.33
C PHE A 213 -10.08 81.94 2.43
N ASN A 214 -9.44 82.51 3.45
CA ASN A 214 -8.88 81.75 4.56
C ASN A 214 -9.97 81.02 5.39
N GLN A 215 -11.14 81.63 5.58
CA GLN A 215 -12.25 80.97 6.28
C GLN A 215 -12.84 79.82 5.43
N ASN A 216 -13.07 80.02 4.13
CA ASN A 216 -13.53 78.95 3.23
C ASN A 216 -12.49 77.83 3.08
N LEU A 217 -11.19 78.13 3.12
CA LEU A 217 -10.11 77.13 3.11
C LEU A 217 -10.12 76.31 4.42
N THR A 218 -10.39 76.97 5.56
CA THR A 218 -10.48 76.28 6.86
C THR A 218 -11.74 75.41 6.96
N GLU A 219 -12.91 75.93 6.59
CA GLU A 219 -14.20 75.25 6.73
C GLU A 219 -14.47 74.26 5.59
N GLN A 220 -14.57 74.73 4.34
CA GLN A 220 -15.00 73.90 3.22
C GLN A 220 -13.94 72.87 2.84
N PHE A 221 -12.67 73.26 2.75
CA PHE A 221 -11.61 72.30 2.42
C PHE A 221 -11.27 71.40 3.62
N GLY A 222 -11.34 71.90 4.85
CA GLY A 222 -11.15 71.10 6.07
C GLY A 222 -12.13 69.92 6.19
N GLU A 223 -13.44 70.18 6.11
CA GLU A 223 -14.43 69.10 6.16
C GLU A 223 -14.39 68.22 4.89
N ASN A 224 -14.04 68.76 3.71
CA ASN A 224 -13.82 67.93 2.52
C ASN A 224 -12.62 66.97 2.67
N PHE A 225 -11.50 67.38 3.26
CA PHE A 225 -10.38 66.48 3.54
C PHE A 225 -10.74 65.41 4.57
N LYS A 226 -11.56 65.76 5.57
CA LYS A 226 -12.09 64.83 6.57
C LYS A 226 -13.04 63.79 5.94
N HIS A 227 -13.95 64.21 5.05
CA HIS A 227 -14.79 63.30 4.28
C HIS A 227 -14.00 62.44 3.28
N LEU A 228 -12.96 63.00 2.64
CA LEU A 228 -12.04 62.24 1.79
C LEU A 228 -11.31 61.17 2.61
N ASN A 229 -10.81 61.49 3.80
CA ASN A 229 -10.16 60.53 4.68
C ASN A 229 -11.14 59.42 5.13
N GLN A 230 -12.37 59.76 5.49
CA GLN A 230 -13.43 58.79 5.78
C GLN A 230 -13.78 57.89 4.58
N ALA A 231 -13.72 58.42 3.36
CA ALA A 231 -13.94 57.64 2.14
C ALA A 231 -12.77 56.69 1.84
N VAL A 232 -11.53 57.13 2.06
CA VAL A 232 -10.31 56.30 1.95
C VAL A 232 -10.28 55.21 3.02
N GLU A 233 -10.62 55.53 4.27
CA GLU A 233 -10.74 54.55 5.36
C GLU A 233 -11.78 53.46 5.03
N LYS A 234 -12.97 53.86 4.54
CA LYS A 234 -13.99 52.92 4.06
C LYS A 234 -13.52 52.09 2.86
N LEU A 235 -12.69 52.64 1.97
CA LEU A 235 -12.07 51.90 0.86
C LEU A 235 -11.09 50.85 1.37
N VAL A 236 -10.29 51.13 2.40
CA VAL A 236 -9.37 50.16 3.03
C VAL A 236 -10.15 49.05 3.75
N ILE A 237 -11.20 49.40 4.49
CA ILE A 237 -12.11 48.42 5.12
C ILE A 237 -12.75 47.52 4.06
N TRP A 238 -13.24 48.11 2.97
CA TRP A 238 -13.81 47.37 1.84
C TRP A 238 -12.77 46.47 1.15
N GLN A 239 -11.51 46.91 0.99
CA GLN A 239 -10.45 46.09 0.40
C GLN A 239 -10.15 44.83 1.23
N GLU A 240 -10.08 44.95 2.57
CA GLU A 240 -9.84 43.78 3.43
C GLU A 240 -11.05 42.83 3.46
N GLN A 241 -12.28 43.37 3.48
CA GLN A 241 -13.51 42.58 3.33
C GLN A 241 -13.56 41.84 1.98
N TYR A 242 -13.26 42.54 0.87
CA TYR A 242 -13.24 41.97 -0.47
C TYR A 242 -12.16 40.89 -0.63
N LYS A 243 -11.01 41.05 0.04
CA LYS A 243 -9.96 40.02 0.13
C LYS A 243 -10.42 38.76 0.88
N GLN A 244 -11.23 38.90 1.93
CA GLN A 244 -11.82 37.76 2.66
C GLN A 244 -12.90 37.05 1.83
N GLU A 245 -13.74 37.79 1.12
CA GLU A 245 -14.68 37.25 0.12
C GLU A 245 -13.95 36.49 -1.00
N LEU A 246 -12.87 37.03 -1.55
CA LEU A 246 -12.08 36.35 -2.61
C LEU A 246 -11.48 35.02 -2.15
N GLU A 247 -10.94 34.93 -0.93
CA GLU A 247 -10.46 33.65 -0.39
C GLU A 247 -11.61 32.67 -0.11
N THR A 248 -12.79 33.18 0.29
CA THR A 248 -14.01 32.36 0.49
C THR A 248 -14.53 31.80 -0.84
N ILE A 249 -14.62 32.62 -1.88
CA ILE A 249 -14.98 32.22 -3.24
C ILE A 249 -13.99 31.18 -3.79
N LYS A 250 -12.69 31.38 -3.56
CA LYS A 250 -11.62 30.46 -3.94
C LYS A 250 -11.70 29.11 -3.22
N GLN A 251 -12.08 29.10 -1.93
CA GLN A 251 -12.38 27.86 -1.21
C GLN A 251 -13.58 27.12 -1.81
N TYR A 252 -14.71 27.82 -2.02
CA TYR A 252 -15.88 27.21 -2.66
C TYR A 252 -15.61 26.73 -4.09
N GLN A 253 -14.81 27.44 -4.88
CA GLN A 253 -14.44 27.02 -6.24
C GLN A 253 -13.54 25.77 -6.23
N SER A 254 -12.62 25.67 -5.25
CA SER A 254 -11.80 24.48 -5.04
C SER A 254 -12.66 23.28 -4.62
N GLN A 255 -13.59 23.47 -3.67
CA GLN A 255 -14.53 22.44 -3.25
C GLN A 255 -15.42 21.99 -4.41
N PHE A 256 -16.03 22.92 -5.15
CA PHE A 256 -16.88 22.60 -6.30
C PHE A 256 -16.12 21.79 -7.38
N SER A 257 -14.84 22.08 -7.60
CA SER A 257 -13.98 21.29 -8.50
C SER A 257 -13.79 19.84 -8.01
N ASN A 258 -13.60 19.64 -6.70
CA ASN A 258 -13.55 18.31 -6.08
C ASN A 258 -14.90 17.57 -6.17
N ASP A 259 -16.00 18.24 -5.86
CA ASP A 259 -17.34 17.65 -5.81
C ASP A 259 -17.83 17.29 -7.23
N MET A 260 -17.45 18.08 -8.24
CA MET A 260 -17.61 17.76 -9.67
C MET A 260 -16.75 16.56 -10.10
N LYS A 261 -15.52 16.42 -9.58
CA LYS A 261 -14.68 15.24 -9.82
C LYS A 261 -15.30 13.98 -9.23
N GLN A 262 -15.76 14.03 -7.97
CA GLN A 262 -16.47 12.90 -7.34
C GLN A 262 -17.76 12.54 -8.08
N SER A 263 -18.50 13.54 -8.57
CA SER A 263 -19.68 13.32 -9.41
C SER A 263 -19.34 12.59 -10.71
N SER A 264 -18.22 12.95 -11.36
CA SER A 264 -17.71 12.27 -12.56
C SER A 264 -17.33 10.80 -12.29
N GLU A 265 -16.67 10.53 -11.16
CA GLU A 265 -16.29 9.18 -10.72
C GLU A 265 -17.53 8.31 -10.38
N ALA A 266 -18.53 8.92 -9.74
CA ALA A 266 -19.83 8.28 -9.50
C ALA A 266 -20.57 7.97 -10.81
N PHE A 267 -20.60 8.91 -11.77
CA PHE A 267 -21.20 8.67 -13.09
C PHE A 267 -20.49 7.57 -13.88
N ALA A 268 -19.15 7.50 -13.84
CA ALA A 268 -18.39 6.41 -14.45
C ALA A 268 -18.77 5.04 -13.83
N THR A 269 -18.97 4.99 -12.52
CA THR A 269 -19.43 3.81 -11.79
C THR A 269 -20.85 3.39 -12.22
N VAL A 270 -21.76 4.35 -12.39
CA VAL A 270 -23.12 4.09 -12.89
C VAL A 270 -23.12 3.54 -14.32
N VAL A 271 -22.23 4.04 -15.20
CA VAL A 271 -22.08 3.54 -16.57
C VAL A 271 -21.58 2.08 -16.59
N GLU A 272 -20.60 1.73 -15.76
CA GLU A 272 -20.12 0.35 -15.68
C GLU A 272 -21.17 -0.61 -15.08
N HIS A 273 -21.95 -0.18 -14.08
CA HIS A 273 -23.09 -0.96 -13.59
C HIS A 273 -24.20 -1.13 -14.65
N ALA A 274 -24.47 -0.13 -15.48
CA ALA A 274 -25.43 -0.24 -16.60
C ALA A 274 -24.95 -1.25 -17.67
N LYS A 275 -23.64 -1.31 -17.92
CA LYS A 275 -23.02 -2.35 -18.77
C LYS A 275 -23.17 -3.74 -18.16
N GLN A 276 -22.85 -3.92 -16.87
CA GLN A 276 -23.06 -5.20 -16.16
C GLN A 276 -24.53 -5.65 -16.19
N PHE A 277 -25.49 -4.73 -16.04
CA PHE A 277 -26.92 -5.03 -16.19
C PHE A 277 -27.27 -5.53 -17.60
N THR A 278 -26.63 -4.96 -18.64
CA THR A 278 -26.79 -5.40 -20.03
C THR A 278 -26.22 -6.82 -20.23
N ASP A 279 -25.05 -7.11 -19.65
CA ASP A 279 -24.46 -8.46 -19.68
C ASP A 279 -25.32 -9.49 -18.94
N ILE A 280 -25.92 -9.11 -17.79
CA ILE A 280 -26.89 -9.95 -17.07
C ILE A 280 -28.15 -10.21 -17.90
N ALA A 281 -28.69 -9.20 -18.59
CA ALA A 281 -29.85 -9.37 -19.47
C ALA A 281 -29.53 -10.28 -20.68
N GLN A 282 -28.33 -10.17 -21.25
CA GLN A 282 -27.84 -11.05 -22.31
C GLN A 282 -27.71 -12.51 -21.83
N ASN A 283 -27.18 -12.72 -20.63
CA ASN A 283 -27.09 -14.05 -20.01
C ASN A 283 -28.47 -14.63 -19.66
N LEU A 284 -29.41 -13.80 -19.20
CA LEU A 284 -30.80 -14.22 -18.95
C LEU A 284 -31.52 -14.64 -20.24
N LYS A 285 -31.27 -13.95 -21.36
CA LYS A 285 -31.77 -14.34 -22.70
C LYS A 285 -31.21 -15.70 -23.13
N LEU A 286 -29.91 -15.93 -22.96
CA LEU A 286 -29.27 -17.23 -23.25
C LEU A 286 -29.81 -18.36 -22.36
N LEU A 287 -30.09 -18.07 -21.08
CA LEU A 287 -30.73 -19.03 -20.18
C LEU A 287 -32.15 -19.36 -20.64
N LEU A 288 -32.94 -18.37 -21.06
CA LEU A 288 -34.30 -18.58 -21.57
C LEU A 288 -34.31 -19.44 -22.84
N GLU A 289 -33.41 -19.17 -23.80
CA GLU A 289 -33.21 -19.97 -25.02
C GLU A 289 -32.72 -21.39 -24.72
N SER A 290 -31.97 -21.58 -23.64
CA SER A 290 -31.53 -22.91 -23.16
C SER A 290 -32.67 -23.67 -22.49
N MET A 291 -33.53 -22.99 -21.72
CA MET A 291 -34.71 -23.59 -21.10
C MET A 291 -35.77 -24.02 -22.11
N ASP A 292 -36.00 -23.25 -23.18
CA ASP A 292 -36.93 -23.64 -24.25
C ASP A 292 -36.43 -24.88 -25.01
N LYS A 293 -35.11 -24.95 -25.29
CA LYS A 293 -34.46 -26.17 -25.81
C LYS A 293 -34.54 -27.36 -24.84
N GLN A 294 -34.41 -27.14 -23.53
CA GLN A 294 -34.61 -28.21 -22.53
C GLN A 294 -36.05 -28.70 -22.51
N LYS A 295 -37.04 -27.82 -22.66
CA LYS A 295 -38.46 -28.20 -22.78
C LYS A 295 -38.70 -29.10 -24.00
N ASP A 296 -38.14 -28.76 -25.16
CA ASP A 296 -38.25 -29.61 -26.35
C ASP A 296 -37.54 -30.97 -26.16
N VAL A 297 -36.36 -30.99 -25.53
CA VAL A 297 -35.67 -32.23 -25.16
C VAL A 297 -36.49 -33.08 -24.17
N LEU A 298 -37.14 -32.45 -23.18
CA LEU A 298 -38.04 -33.14 -22.25
C LEU A 298 -39.25 -33.74 -22.97
N PHE A 299 -39.82 -33.05 -23.95
CA PHE A 299 -40.93 -33.57 -24.76
C PHE A 299 -40.50 -34.78 -25.62
N VAL A 300 -39.29 -34.76 -26.15
CA VAL A 300 -38.67 -35.93 -26.82
C VAL A 300 -38.39 -37.06 -25.83
N GLN A 301 -37.94 -36.76 -24.61
CA GLN A 301 -37.72 -37.76 -23.56
C GLN A 301 -39.02 -38.37 -23.04
N GLU A 302 -40.11 -37.61 -22.92
CA GLU A 302 -41.45 -38.10 -22.58
C GLU A 302 -41.94 -39.08 -23.66
N LYS A 303 -41.82 -38.72 -24.94
CA LYS A 303 -42.15 -39.60 -26.06
C LYS A 303 -41.28 -40.86 -26.07
N ALA A 304 -39.97 -40.73 -25.84
CA ALA A 304 -39.05 -41.87 -25.76
C ALA A 304 -39.36 -42.77 -24.56
N LEU A 305 -39.79 -42.22 -23.41
CA LEU A 305 -40.22 -42.99 -22.24
C LEU A 305 -41.55 -43.71 -22.48
N SER A 306 -42.48 -43.09 -23.22
CA SER A 306 -43.72 -43.72 -23.67
C SER A 306 -43.44 -44.89 -24.63
N GLU A 307 -42.53 -44.70 -25.58
CA GLU A 307 -42.04 -45.77 -26.46
C GLU A 307 -41.30 -46.86 -25.68
N LEU A 308 -40.49 -46.51 -24.68
CA LEU A 308 -39.83 -47.46 -23.76
C LEU A 308 -40.88 -48.28 -22.98
N LEU A 309 -41.96 -47.67 -22.49
CA LEU A 309 -43.04 -48.36 -21.77
C LEU A 309 -43.81 -49.33 -22.67
N VAL A 310 -44.08 -48.95 -23.93
CA VAL A 310 -44.64 -49.87 -24.94
C VAL A 310 -43.67 -51.02 -25.24
N THR A 311 -42.38 -50.71 -25.41
CA THR A 311 -41.33 -51.69 -25.72
C THR A 311 -41.10 -52.66 -24.55
N MET A 312 -41.10 -52.19 -23.30
CA MET A 312 -41.00 -53.01 -22.09
C MET A 312 -42.22 -53.92 -21.89
N LYS A 313 -43.43 -53.48 -22.24
CA LYS A 313 -44.62 -54.32 -22.22
C LYS A 313 -44.44 -55.55 -23.11
N ASP A 314 -43.78 -55.40 -24.25
CA ASP A 314 -43.53 -56.48 -25.20
C ASP A 314 -42.31 -57.35 -24.82
N TYR A 315 -41.32 -56.80 -24.09
CA TYR A 315 -40.13 -57.53 -23.61
C TYR A 315 -40.25 -58.16 -22.21
N ILE A 316 -41.26 -57.83 -21.40
CA ILE A 316 -41.52 -58.48 -20.09
C ILE A 316 -41.54 -60.03 -20.16
N PRO A 317 -42.13 -60.68 -21.20
CA PRO A 317 -42.05 -62.13 -21.37
C PRO A 317 -40.61 -62.64 -21.59
N GLU A 318 -39.80 -61.94 -22.38
CA GLU A 318 -38.41 -62.32 -22.67
C GLU A 318 -37.48 -62.07 -21.46
N PHE A 319 -37.77 -61.04 -20.66
CA PHE A 319 -37.13 -60.83 -19.36
C PHE A 319 -37.42 -61.98 -18.38
N SER A 320 -38.65 -62.51 -18.38
CA SER A 320 -39.02 -63.70 -17.58
C SER A 320 -38.22 -64.94 -18.00
N VAL A 321 -38.16 -65.22 -19.32
CA VAL A 321 -37.35 -66.33 -19.87
C VAL A 321 -35.86 -66.16 -19.55
N SER A 322 -35.32 -64.95 -19.71
CA SER A 322 -33.92 -64.63 -19.42
C SER A 322 -33.59 -64.76 -17.93
N THR A 323 -34.50 -64.33 -17.05
CA THR A 323 -34.38 -64.50 -15.59
C THR A 323 -34.38 -65.99 -15.23
N GLN A 324 -35.27 -66.78 -15.82
CA GLN A 324 -35.32 -68.23 -15.58
C GLN A 324 -34.05 -68.94 -16.07
N LYS A 325 -33.49 -68.51 -17.22
CA LYS A 325 -32.21 -68.99 -17.74
C LYS A 325 -31.04 -68.61 -16.83
N MET A 326 -30.99 -67.36 -16.36
CA MET A 326 -29.98 -66.89 -15.42
C MET A 326 -30.03 -67.65 -14.08
N ILE A 327 -31.22 -67.96 -13.56
CA ILE A 327 -31.39 -68.79 -12.35
C ILE A 327 -30.82 -70.21 -12.56
N THR A 328 -31.04 -70.81 -13.73
CA THR A 328 -30.45 -72.12 -14.07
C THR A 328 -28.93 -72.03 -14.20
N GLU A 329 -28.40 -71.05 -14.92
CA GLU A 329 -26.95 -70.85 -15.09
C GLU A 329 -26.23 -70.52 -13.78
N ILE A 330 -26.88 -69.78 -12.87
CA ILE A 330 -26.39 -69.58 -11.50
C ILE A 330 -26.46 -70.89 -10.70
N SER A 331 -27.51 -71.69 -10.83
CA SER A 331 -27.61 -73.00 -10.14
C SER A 331 -26.51 -73.96 -10.58
N ASP A 332 -26.22 -74.04 -11.88
CA ASP A 332 -25.16 -74.89 -12.42
C ASP A 332 -23.77 -74.31 -12.16
N GLY A 333 -23.61 -72.98 -12.18
CA GLY A 333 -22.39 -72.30 -11.72
C GLY A 333 -22.09 -72.56 -10.24
N VAL A 334 -23.10 -72.56 -9.37
CA VAL A 334 -22.96 -72.92 -7.95
C VAL A 334 -22.58 -74.40 -7.79
N LYS A 335 -23.19 -75.33 -8.55
CA LYS A 335 -22.78 -76.75 -8.56
C LYS A 335 -21.34 -76.91 -9.03
N PHE A 336 -20.93 -76.18 -10.06
CA PHE A 336 -19.56 -76.20 -10.58
C PHE A 336 -18.56 -75.68 -9.54
N VAL A 337 -18.83 -74.53 -8.92
CA VAL A 337 -18.01 -73.99 -7.82
C VAL A 337 -17.96 -74.95 -6.64
N GLN A 338 -19.07 -75.58 -6.28
CA GLN A 338 -19.13 -76.56 -5.19
C GLN A 338 -18.33 -77.83 -5.51
N SER A 339 -18.36 -78.30 -6.76
CA SER A 339 -17.55 -79.41 -7.25
C SER A 339 -16.05 -79.07 -7.25
N GLU A 340 -15.67 -77.91 -7.79
CA GLU A 340 -14.25 -77.52 -7.87
C GLU A 340 -13.69 -77.14 -6.48
N THR A 341 -14.54 -76.65 -5.57
CA THR A 341 -14.17 -76.48 -4.15
C THR A 341 -13.97 -77.83 -3.46
N ALA A 342 -14.85 -78.83 -3.70
CA ALA A 342 -14.67 -80.17 -3.16
C ALA A 342 -13.40 -80.85 -3.70
N LYS A 343 -13.07 -80.62 -4.97
CA LYS A 343 -11.82 -81.05 -5.60
C LYS A 343 -10.60 -80.35 -5.00
N LEU A 344 -10.61 -79.02 -4.86
CA LEU A 344 -9.55 -78.27 -4.15
C LEU A 344 -9.33 -78.77 -2.72
N ILE A 345 -10.39 -79.09 -1.98
CA ILE A 345 -10.31 -79.68 -0.64
C ILE A 345 -9.71 -81.10 -0.70
N SER A 346 -10.03 -81.89 -1.71
CA SER A 346 -9.43 -83.22 -1.95
C SER A 346 -7.95 -83.14 -2.27
N ASP A 347 -7.57 -82.26 -3.19
CA ASP A 347 -6.18 -82.06 -3.64
C ASP A 347 -5.33 -81.50 -2.50
N TYR A 348 -5.82 -80.52 -1.75
CA TYR A 348 -5.17 -80.02 -0.53
C TYR A 348 -5.09 -81.09 0.58
N SER A 349 -6.09 -81.99 0.69
CA SER A 349 -6.02 -83.14 1.61
C SER A 349 -4.94 -84.16 1.18
N ALA A 350 -4.72 -84.34 -0.12
CA ALA A 350 -3.64 -85.18 -0.64
C ALA A 350 -2.27 -84.54 -0.42
N GLU A 351 -2.13 -83.23 -0.65
CA GLU A 351 -0.90 -82.47 -0.41
C GLU A 351 -0.53 -82.44 1.09
N VAL A 352 -1.49 -82.15 1.98
CA VAL A 352 -1.29 -82.21 3.44
C VAL A 352 -0.92 -83.63 3.90
N LYS A 353 -1.45 -84.69 3.28
CA LYS A 353 -0.99 -86.08 3.55
C LYS A 353 0.44 -86.30 3.06
N SER A 354 0.82 -85.75 1.91
CA SER A 354 2.19 -85.83 1.39
C SER A 354 3.18 -85.15 2.34
N VAL A 355 2.92 -83.90 2.72
CA VAL A 355 3.76 -83.14 3.67
C VAL A 355 3.83 -83.83 5.04
N ASN A 356 2.75 -84.41 5.54
CA ASN A 356 2.77 -85.16 6.80
C ASN A 356 3.56 -86.47 6.70
N ASN A 357 3.53 -87.16 5.55
CA ASN A 357 4.37 -88.33 5.29
C ASN A 357 5.85 -87.96 5.18
N GLU A 358 6.18 -86.86 4.50
CA GLU A 358 7.54 -86.33 4.37
C GLU A 358 8.10 -85.89 5.72
N MET A 359 7.33 -85.11 6.49
CA MET A 359 7.66 -84.75 7.88
C MET A 359 7.85 -85.97 8.77
N ARG A 360 7.02 -87.01 8.61
CA ARG A 360 7.19 -88.30 9.31
C ARG A 360 8.46 -89.03 8.90
N SER A 361 8.87 -88.96 7.62
CA SER A 361 10.16 -89.50 7.18
C SER A 361 11.29 -88.70 7.84
N SER A 362 11.30 -87.38 7.72
CA SER A 362 12.33 -86.51 8.32
C SER A 362 12.46 -86.70 9.84
N LEU A 363 11.35 -86.86 10.56
CA LEU A 363 11.36 -87.19 11.99
C LEU A 363 11.94 -88.59 12.25
N THR A 364 11.65 -89.57 11.41
CA THR A 364 12.22 -90.92 11.50
C THR A 364 13.73 -90.90 11.24
N ASP A 365 14.19 -90.12 10.26
CA ASP A 365 15.59 -89.96 9.90
C ASP A 365 16.37 -89.20 10.99
N VAL A 366 15.78 -88.15 11.59
CA VAL A 366 16.37 -87.45 12.76
C VAL A 366 16.44 -88.35 13.99
N ILE A 367 15.38 -89.14 14.28
CA ILE A 367 15.40 -90.14 15.36
C ILE A 367 16.51 -91.17 15.12
N LYS A 368 16.63 -91.68 13.89
CA LYS A 368 17.65 -92.65 13.51
C LYS A 368 19.06 -92.07 13.61
N GLN A 369 19.31 -90.88 13.08
CA GLN A 369 20.61 -90.20 13.19
C GLN A 369 20.98 -89.95 14.66
N THR A 370 20.01 -89.60 15.50
CA THR A 370 20.20 -89.43 16.95
C THR A 370 20.54 -90.76 17.63
N GLN A 371 19.83 -91.85 17.26
CA GLN A 371 20.07 -93.20 17.77
C GLN A 371 21.44 -93.76 17.33
N ASP A 372 21.82 -93.56 16.08
CA ASP A 372 23.12 -93.98 15.53
C ASP A 372 24.27 -93.19 16.20
N SER A 373 24.07 -91.89 16.43
CA SER A 373 25.02 -91.03 17.16
C SER A 373 25.16 -91.44 18.63
N LEU A 374 24.04 -91.72 19.32
CA LEU A 374 24.03 -92.20 20.70
C LEU A 374 24.68 -93.58 20.83
N THR A 375 24.39 -94.49 19.89
CA THR A 375 24.99 -95.83 19.84
C THR A 375 26.50 -95.73 19.63
N SER A 376 26.95 -94.87 18.72
CA SER A 376 28.38 -94.60 18.48
C SER A 376 29.06 -93.99 19.71
N GLY A 377 28.40 -93.05 20.40
CA GLY A 377 28.89 -92.47 21.65
C GLY A 377 29.02 -93.50 22.78
N ILE A 378 28.03 -94.38 22.93
CA ILE A 378 28.08 -95.50 23.89
C ILE A 378 29.20 -96.48 23.53
N GLN A 379 29.37 -96.84 22.26
CA GLN A 379 30.47 -97.72 21.83
C GLN A 379 31.86 -97.10 22.07
N ASN A 380 32.02 -95.81 21.81
CA ASN A 380 33.29 -95.11 22.07
C ASN A 380 33.58 -95.00 23.57
N ASN A 381 32.57 -94.73 24.40
CA ASN A 381 32.73 -94.75 25.87
C ASN A 381 33.04 -96.16 26.39
N LEU A 382 32.42 -97.22 25.84
CA LEU A 382 32.72 -98.60 26.20
C LEU A 382 34.16 -98.99 25.82
N LYS A 383 34.68 -98.54 24.67
CA LYS A 383 36.10 -98.71 24.32
C LYS A 383 37.02 -98.00 25.29
N ALA A 384 36.76 -96.73 25.61
CA ALA A 384 37.56 -95.98 26.58
C ALA A 384 37.54 -96.62 27.99
N ILE A 385 36.38 -97.16 28.41
CA ILE A 385 36.26 -97.94 29.65
C ILE A 385 37.07 -99.25 29.55
N GLN A 386 37.04 -99.95 28.43
CA GLN A 386 37.81 -101.19 28.22
C GLN A 386 39.33 -100.93 28.21
N GLU A 387 39.79 -99.86 27.57
CA GLU A 387 41.19 -99.40 27.58
C GLU A 387 41.63 -98.99 29.00
N ALA A 388 40.75 -98.32 29.76
CA ALA A 388 41.00 -98.02 31.17
C ALA A 388 41.06 -99.28 32.05
N ILE A 389 40.19 -100.27 31.83
CA ILE A 389 40.24 -101.57 32.54
C ILE A 389 41.56 -102.29 32.25
N ILE A 390 41.96 -102.41 30.98
CA ILE A 390 43.25 -103.02 30.59
C ILE A 390 44.43 -102.29 31.25
N THR A 391 44.37 -100.96 31.34
CA THR A 391 45.39 -100.14 32.02
C THR A 391 45.44 -100.43 33.52
N VAL A 392 44.28 -100.56 34.18
CA VAL A 392 44.18 -100.89 35.61
C VAL A 392 44.60 -102.34 35.89
N GLU A 393 44.29 -103.30 35.00
CA GLU A 393 44.76 -104.69 35.10
C GLU A 393 46.29 -104.78 34.96
N ALA A 394 46.89 -104.01 34.03
CA ALA A 394 48.33 -103.93 33.87
C ALA A 394 49.02 -103.32 35.12
N GLN A 395 48.49 -102.20 35.64
CA GLN A 395 49.00 -101.58 36.88
C GLN A 395 48.84 -102.52 38.09
N THR A 396 47.71 -103.21 38.21
CA THR A 396 47.46 -104.18 39.29
C THR A 396 48.41 -105.36 39.19
N SER A 397 48.68 -105.86 37.98
CA SER A 397 49.65 -106.93 37.72
C SER A 397 51.08 -106.52 38.07
N GLU A 398 51.46 -105.27 37.78
CA GLU A 398 52.76 -104.73 38.21
C GLU A 398 52.86 -104.58 39.74
N ILE A 399 51.81 -104.08 40.39
CA ILE A 399 51.74 -103.99 41.86
C ILE A 399 51.88 -105.38 42.49
N ILE A 400 51.16 -106.38 41.98
CA ILE A 400 51.26 -107.78 42.42
C ILE A 400 52.67 -108.33 42.19
N ARG A 401 53.30 -108.06 41.04
CA ARG A 401 54.68 -108.49 40.75
C ARG A 401 55.69 -107.86 41.73
N ASN A 402 55.57 -106.56 41.98
CA ASN A 402 56.46 -105.83 42.89
C ASN A 402 56.26 -106.29 44.35
N HIS A 403 55.02 -106.48 44.79
CA HIS A 403 54.71 -107.01 46.12
C HIS A 403 55.14 -108.48 46.28
N SER A 404 55.05 -109.29 45.21
CA SER A 404 55.55 -110.67 45.21
C SER A 404 57.08 -110.73 45.36
N ALA A 405 57.81 -109.82 44.70
CA ALA A 405 59.26 -109.70 44.89
C ALA A 405 59.62 -109.25 46.32
N GLN A 406 58.84 -108.32 46.90
CA GLN A 406 58.98 -107.90 48.30
C GLN A 406 58.70 -109.04 49.29
N LEU A 407 57.69 -109.88 49.00
CA LEU A 407 57.38 -111.09 49.78
C LEU A 407 58.47 -112.15 49.67
N GLN A 408 59.07 -112.36 48.49
CA GLN A 408 60.22 -113.26 48.34
C GLN A 408 61.46 -112.73 49.08
N SER A 409 61.69 -111.41 49.06
CA SER A 409 62.79 -110.78 49.83
C SER A 409 62.61 -110.98 51.34
N THR A 410 61.42 -110.72 51.87
CA THR A 410 61.14 -110.90 53.30
C THR A 410 61.05 -112.38 53.71
N GLN A 411 60.63 -113.28 52.82
CA GLN A 411 60.77 -114.73 53.04
C GLN A 411 62.22 -115.19 53.08
N ALA A 412 63.10 -114.65 52.22
CA ALA A 412 64.52 -114.97 52.24
C ALA A 412 65.20 -114.47 53.52
N GLU A 413 64.86 -113.26 53.95
CA GLU A 413 65.32 -112.66 55.21
C GLU A 413 64.84 -113.46 56.43
N MET A 414 63.54 -113.78 56.49
CA MET A 414 62.96 -114.61 57.56
C MET A 414 63.51 -116.05 57.55
N LYS A 415 63.81 -116.63 56.37
CA LYS A 415 64.52 -117.92 56.26
C LYS A 415 65.91 -117.82 56.88
N ASN A 416 66.66 -116.75 56.60
CA ASN A 416 68.00 -116.57 57.17
C ASN A 416 67.95 -116.48 58.70
N VAL A 417 66.99 -115.71 59.26
CA VAL A 417 66.75 -115.63 60.72
C VAL A 417 66.36 -116.98 61.31
N LEU A 418 65.49 -117.76 60.65
CA LEU A 418 65.11 -119.10 61.10
C LEU A 418 66.28 -120.10 61.04
N VAL A 419 67.10 -120.06 59.99
CA VAL A 419 68.27 -120.94 59.85
C VAL A 419 69.34 -120.63 60.89
N ASP A 420 69.61 -119.34 61.15
CA ASP A 420 70.55 -118.91 62.19
C ASP A 420 70.06 -119.33 63.59
N GLY A 421 68.78 -119.10 63.89
CA GLY A 421 68.15 -119.54 65.13
C GLY A 421 68.15 -121.06 65.34
N ILE A 422 67.85 -121.85 64.30
CA ILE A 422 67.90 -123.32 64.36
C ILE A 422 69.35 -123.80 64.53
N THR A 423 70.30 -123.22 63.80
CA THR A 423 71.72 -123.60 63.86
C THR A 423 72.27 -123.35 65.26
N LYS A 424 71.97 -122.19 65.84
CA LYS A 424 72.35 -121.83 67.21
C LYS A 424 71.73 -122.79 68.25
N SER A 425 70.43 -123.06 68.14
CA SER A 425 69.74 -124.01 69.03
C SER A 425 70.29 -125.44 68.91
N GLN A 426 70.62 -125.89 67.70
CA GLN A 426 71.22 -127.20 67.45
C GLN A 426 72.65 -127.28 68.00
N GLN A 427 73.41 -126.19 67.98
CA GLN A 427 74.75 -126.09 68.57
C GLN A 427 74.70 -126.17 70.11
N GLU A 428 73.73 -125.49 70.74
CA GLU A 428 73.45 -125.58 72.18
C GLU A 428 73.01 -127.01 72.57
N LEU A 429 72.07 -127.61 71.84
CA LEU A 429 71.55 -128.96 72.11
C LEU A 429 72.62 -130.05 71.90
N THR A 430 73.47 -129.91 70.88
CA THR A 430 74.62 -130.80 70.65
C THR A 430 75.62 -130.75 71.81
N SER A 431 75.89 -129.55 72.34
CA SER A 431 76.77 -129.35 73.49
C SER A 431 76.21 -130.03 74.75
N GLY A 432 74.89 -129.91 74.98
CA GLY A 432 74.20 -130.62 76.06
C GLY A 432 74.24 -132.15 75.92
N LEU A 433 74.08 -132.68 74.70
CA LEU A 433 74.19 -134.12 74.43
C LEU A 433 75.60 -134.68 74.68
N GLN A 434 76.66 -133.93 74.35
CA GLN A 434 78.03 -134.35 74.61
C GLN A 434 78.31 -134.46 76.12
N GLU A 435 77.88 -133.49 76.91
CA GLU A 435 78.05 -133.53 78.37
C GLU A 435 77.23 -134.67 79.01
N ASN A 436 76.00 -134.89 78.54
CA ASN A 436 75.18 -136.02 79.01
C ASN A 436 75.84 -137.38 78.66
N GLY A 437 76.47 -137.48 77.48
CA GLY A 437 77.28 -138.64 77.08
C GLY A 437 78.54 -138.85 77.93
N ARG A 438 79.16 -137.77 78.44
CA ARG A 438 80.29 -137.83 79.39
C ARG A 438 79.83 -138.42 80.73
N ILE A 439 78.73 -137.91 81.28
CA ILE A 439 78.14 -138.38 82.55
C ILE A 439 77.76 -139.86 82.47
N ILE A 440 77.12 -140.30 81.39
CA ILE A 440 76.77 -141.73 81.19
C ILE A 440 78.03 -142.61 81.14
N ARG A 441 79.10 -142.16 80.46
CA ARG A 441 80.35 -142.93 80.35
C ARG A 441 81.05 -143.10 81.70
N GLU A 442 81.07 -142.05 82.52
CA GLU A 442 81.60 -142.08 83.88
C GLU A 442 80.79 -143.04 84.77
N GLY A 443 79.46 -143.04 84.64
CA GLY A 443 78.58 -143.99 85.36
C GLY A 443 78.80 -145.46 84.97
N VAL A 444 78.97 -145.77 83.68
CA VAL A 444 79.21 -147.15 83.21
C VAL A 444 80.58 -147.67 83.69
N LEU A 445 81.63 -146.85 83.63
CA LEU A 445 82.96 -147.24 84.09
C LEU A 445 83.04 -147.49 85.61
N ALA A 446 82.19 -146.82 86.40
CA ALA A 446 82.07 -147.09 87.82
C ALA A 446 81.38 -148.44 88.10
N LEU A 447 80.35 -148.79 87.32
CA LEU A 447 79.58 -150.02 87.47
C LEU A 447 80.43 -151.28 87.18
N ASP A 448 81.16 -151.25 86.06
CA ASP A 448 81.96 -152.37 85.54
C ASP A 448 83.06 -152.80 86.55
N LYS A 449 83.70 -151.80 87.16
CA LYS A 449 84.78 -151.98 88.14
C LYS A 449 84.33 -152.58 89.47
N GLU A 450 83.10 -152.31 89.90
CA GLU A 450 82.55 -152.88 91.13
C GLU A 450 82.09 -154.35 90.92
N LEU A 451 81.67 -154.70 89.70
CA LEU A 451 81.39 -156.07 89.28
C LEU A 451 82.65 -156.94 89.22
N GLU A 452 83.73 -156.46 88.57
CA GLU A 452 85.01 -157.15 88.46
C GLU A 452 85.54 -157.58 89.84
N LYS A 453 85.59 -156.62 90.77
CA LYS A 453 85.99 -156.81 92.18
C LYS A 453 85.19 -157.92 92.88
N SER A 454 83.86 -157.89 92.76
CA SER A 454 82.96 -158.86 93.41
C SER A 454 83.15 -160.29 92.89
N LEU A 455 83.47 -160.43 91.59
CA LEU A 455 83.80 -161.71 90.96
C LEU A 455 85.15 -162.27 91.46
N THR A 456 86.17 -161.40 91.57
CA THR A 456 87.53 -161.78 91.97
C THR A 456 87.62 -162.24 93.43
N ASP A 457 86.94 -161.57 94.36
CA ASP A 457 86.90 -161.98 95.77
C ASP A 457 86.28 -163.39 95.93
N SER A 458 85.25 -163.69 95.12
CA SER A 458 84.59 -165.00 95.10
C SER A 458 85.52 -166.13 94.64
N LEU A 459 86.28 -165.92 93.56
CA LEU A 459 87.28 -166.88 93.06
C LEU A 459 88.44 -167.08 94.05
N THR A 460 88.88 -166.00 94.70
CA THR A 460 89.98 -166.01 95.69
C THR A 460 89.64 -166.85 96.93
N SER A 461 88.35 -166.94 97.29
CA SER A 461 87.86 -167.81 98.37
C SER A 461 88.00 -169.30 98.04
N LEU A 462 87.59 -169.70 96.82
CA LEU A 462 87.61 -171.10 96.37
C LEU A 462 89.04 -171.69 96.32
N GLY A 463 90.00 -170.92 95.79
CA GLY A 463 91.39 -171.36 95.64
C GLY A 463 92.07 -171.71 96.98
N LYS A 464 91.76 -170.97 98.06
CA LYS A 464 92.33 -171.22 99.40
C LYS A 464 91.94 -172.58 99.97
N GLN A 465 90.75 -173.09 99.67
CA GLN A 465 90.29 -174.40 100.18
C GLN A 465 90.96 -175.58 99.45
N LEU A 466 91.28 -175.43 98.16
CA LEU A 466 91.97 -176.46 97.37
C LEU A 466 93.46 -176.58 97.72
N ALA A 467 94.16 -175.45 97.92
CA ALA A 467 95.60 -175.46 98.21
C ALA A 467 95.92 -176.14 99.56
N SER A 468 95.11 -175.88 100.60
CA SER A 468 95.25 -176.46 101.95
C SER A 468 95.20 -178.00 101.96
N LEU A 469 94.54 -178.62 100.97
CA LEU A 469 94.51 -180.08 100.81
C LEU A 469 95.82 -180.65 100.24
N SER A 470 96.46 -179.91 99.32
CA SER A 470 97.72 -180.31 98.66
C SER A 470 98.94 -180.17 99.57
N GLU A 471 98.96 -179.10 100.38
CA GLU A 471 100.01 -178.79 101.37
C GLU A 471 100.27 -179.97 102.33
N LYS A 472 99.20 -180.70 102.70
CA LYS A 472 99.30 -181.89 103.55
C LYS A 472 99.85 -183.13 102.84
N PHE A 473 99.64 -183.28 101.54
CA PHE A 473 99.99 -184.51 100.81
C PHE A 473 101.48 -184.60 100.47
N VAL A 474 102.12 -183.47 100.16
CA VAL A 474 103.55 -183.41 99.84
C VAL A 474 104.44 -183.55 101.09
N SER A 475 103.96 -183.03 102.23
CA SER A 475 104.62 -183.09 103.55
C SER A 475 105.01 -184.52 103.94
N ASP A 476 104.14 -185.50 103.70
CA ASP A 476 104.26 -186.83 104.27
C ASP A 476 105.21 -187.77 103.50
N TYR A 477 105.57 -187.46 102.24
CA TYR A 477 106.28 -188.41 101.35
C TYR A 477 107.72 -188.04 100.99
N MET A 478 108.06 -186.76 100.82
CA MET A 478 109.37 -186.39 100.25
C MET A 478 110.60 -186.69 101.14
N PRO A 479 110.52 -186.73 102.49
CA PRO A 479 111.64 -187.21 103.34
C PRO A 479 112.08 -188.66 103.05
N LEU A 480 111.20 -189.47 102.43
CA LEU A 480 111.52 -190.84 102.04
C LEU A 480 112.45 -190.90 100.80
N THR A 481 112.23 -190.00 99.82
CA THR A 481 113.09 -189.86 98.64
C THR A 481 114.46 -189.29 98.96
N GLU A 482 114.57 -188.43 99.98
CA GLU A 482 115.83 -187.83 100.42
C GLU A 482 116.85 -188.92 100.80
N ARG A 483 116.42 -189.89 101.63
CA ARG A 483 117.25 -191.03 102.03
C ARG A 483 117.56 -192.02 100.91
N LEU A 484 116.76 -192.05 99.83
CA LEU A 484 116.97 -192.99 98.73
C LEU A 484 118.01 -192.47 97.74
N ARG A 485 118.05 -191.16 97.47
CA ARG A 485 119.16 -190.57 96.70
C ARG A 485 120.45 -190.47 97.51
N GLU A 486 120.37 -190.36 98.84
CA GLU A 486 121.53 -190.49 99.73
C GLU A 486 122.18 -191.88 99.72
N ILE A 487 121.52 -192.91 99.17
CA ILE A 487 122.12 -194.23 98.87
C ILE A 487 122.83 -194.24 97.50
N VAL A 488 122.32 -193.49 96.51
CA VAL A 488 122.99 -193.32 95.19
C VAL A 488 124.28 -192.50 95.31
N ARG A 489 124.39 -191.65 96.35
CA ARG A 489 125.65 -191.05 96.86
C ARG A 489 126.78 -192.09 97.04
N LEU A 490 126.42 -193.37 97.16
CA LEU A 490 127.25 -194.57 97.35
C LEU A 490 128.40 -194.80 96.35
N GLY A 491 128.09 -194.65 95.05
CA GLY A 491 128.48 -195.69 94.08
C GLY A 491 129.43 -195.34 92.93
N GLU A 492 129.40 -194.11 92.39
CA GLU A 492 130.20 -193.73 91.21
C GLU A 492 131.21 -192.62 91.54
N ALA A 493 132.27 -193.03 92.24
CA ALA A 493 133.52 -192.29 92.38
C ALA A 493 134.67 -193.23 91.97
N ALA A 494 135.05 -193.17 90.68
CA ALA A 494 136.14 -193.93 90.05
C ALA A 494 136.68 -193.15 88.84
#